data_AF-A0A2D4M0J8-F1
#
_entry.id   AF-A0A2D4M0J8-F1
#
_cell.length_a   1.000
_cell.length_b   1.000
_cell.length_c   1.000
_cell.angle_alpha   90.00
_cell.angle_beta   90.00
_cell.angle_gamma   90.00
#
_symmetry.space_group_name_H-M   'P 1'
#
loop_
_entity.id
_entity.type
_entity.pdbx_description
1 polymer ?
#
loop_
_entity_poly.entity_id
_entity_poly.type
_entity_poly.pdbx_seq_one_letter_code
_entity_poly.pdbx_strand_id
1 'polypeptide(L)'
;INRTWSRVIDQTPYFMLYGHKPDISHLQIFGSYAMVNIPKTQRGQKGGCIAKRMRFIGIDTTSKCSRFVDSSHKIVLSRSAIFEEDADWSRIHSNDTGVYFSK
;
A
#
# COMPACT_ATOMS: atom_id res chain seq x y z
N ILE A 1 -7.94 -16.89 26.81
CA ILE A 1 -6.85 -16.68 25.82
C ILE A 1 -6.78 -15.19 25.53
N ASN A 2 -5.65 -14.53 25.84
CA ASN A 2 -5.44 -13.12 25.55
C ASN A 2 -5.32 -12.92 24.03
N ARG A 3 -6.36 -12.35 23.42
CA ARG A 3 -6.41 -12.02 21.98
C ARG A 3 -6.00 -10.57 21.69
N THR A 4 -5.79 -9.77 22.73
CA THR A 4 -5.51 -8.35 22.65
C THR A 4 -4.22 -8.01 23.40
N TRP A 5 -3.55 -6.95 22.96
CA TRP A 5 -2.30 -6.50 23.55
C TRP A 5 -2.51 -6.08 25.02
N SER A 6 -1.60 -6.50 25.89
CA SER A 6 -1.58 -6.16 27.31
C SER A 6 -0.22 -5.58 27.63
N ARG A 7 -0.19 -4.42 28.31
CA ARG A 7 1.06 -3.73 28.67
C ARG A 7 1.99 -4.57 29.56
N VAL A 8 1.47 -5.62 30.19
CA VAL A 8 2.22 -6.56 31.05
C VAL A 8 2.99 -7.59 30.22
N ILE A 9 2.69 -7.70 28.92
CA ILE A 9 3.25 -8.72 28.02
C ILE A 9 4.21 -8.04 27.04
N ASP A 10 5.50 -8.32 27.18
CA ASP A 10 6.57 -7.80 26.30
C ASP A 10 6.58 -8.45 24.91
N GLN A 11 5.65 -9.35 24.63
CA GLN A 11 5.52 -10.09 23.37
C GLN A 11 4.14 -9.91 22.76
N THR A 12 4.08 -9.94 21.43
CA THR A 12 2.78 -9.85 20.74
C THR A 12 1.95 -11.11 21.02
N PRO A 13 0.61 -11.00 21.19
CA PRO A 13 -0.24 -12.19 21.34
C PRO A 13 -0.08 -13.20 20.20
N TYR A 14 0.20 -12.74 18.98
CA TYR A 14 0.53 -13.59 17.83
C TYR A 14 1.76 -14.45 18.12
N PHE A 15 2.86 -13.83 18.56
CA PHE A 15 4.09 -14.57 18.87
C PHE A 15 3.87 -15.61 19.96
N MET A 16 3.13 -15.29 21.02
CA MET A 16 2.83 -16.25 22.08
C MET A 16 2.03 -17.46 21.59
N LEU A 17 1.16 -17.28 20.58
CA LEU A 17 0.33 -18.35 20.02
C LEU A 17 1.07 -19.19 18.97
N TYR A 18 1.94 -18.57 18.16
CA TYR A 18 2.54 -19.20 16.99
C TYR A 18 4.07 -19.40 17.07
N GLY A 19 4.72 -18.87 18.11
CA GLY A 19 6.16 -19.03 18.35
C GLY A 19 7.07 -18.23 17.42
N HIS A 20 6.52 -17.37 16.55
CA HIS A 20 7.28 -16.54 15.61
C HIS A 20 6.60 -15.20 15.36
N LYS A 21 7.36 -14.22 14.86
CA LYS A 21 6.81 -12.91 14.48
C LYS A 21 6.01 -13.06 13.18
N PRO A 22 4.87 -12.37 13.02
CA PRO A 22 4.13 -12.41 11.77
C PRO A 22 4.97 -11.78 10.64
N ASP A 23 4.91 -12.37 9.45
CA ASP A 23 5.46 -11.74 8.25
C ASP A 23 4.53 -10.63 7.78
N ILE A 24 5.05 -9.40 7.74
CA ILE A 24 4.34 -8.19 7.33
C ILE A 24 4.85 -7.62 6.00
N SER A 25 5.72 -8.36 5.30
CA SER A 25 6.33 -7.93 4.01
C SER A 25 5.30 -7.63 2.91
N HIS A 26 4.09 -8.19 3.03
CA HIS A 26 2.98 -8.00 2.11
C HIS A 26 2.10 -6.77 2.44
N LEU A 27 2.31 -6.13 3.59
CA LEU A 27 1.63 -4.90 3.93
C LEU A 27 2.22 -3.73 3.15
N GLN A 28 1.38 -2.75 2.85
CA GLN A 28 1.74 -1.55 2.11
C GLN A 28 1.22 -0.33 2.88
N ILE A 29 1.93 0.79 2.80
CA ILE A 29 1.62 2.04 3.49
C ILE A 29 0.33 2.62 2.91
N PHE A 30 -0.69 2.77 3.75
CA PHE A 30 -1.93 3.40 3.34
C PHE A 30 -1.67 4.83 2.83
N GLY A 31 -2.26 5.18 1.69
CA GLY A 31 -2.12 6.49 1.08
C GLY A 31 -0.79 6.71 0.35
N SER A 32 0.07 5.70 0.22
CA SER A 32 1.26 5.78 -0.64
C SER A 32 0.88 5.88 -2.11
N TYR A 33 1.77 6.45 -2.91
CA TYR A 33 1.67 6.38 -4.35
C TYR A 33 2.15 5.02 -4.84
N ALA A 34 1.51 4.52 -5.89
CA ALA A 34 1.91 3.30 -6.55
C ALA A 34 1.71 3.43 -8.06
N MET A 35 2.64 2.86 -8.82
CA MET A 35 2.55 2.72 -10.25
C MET A 35 1.75 1.45 -10.56
N VAL A 36 0.47 1.61 -10.93
CA VAL A 36 -0.48 0.52 -11.13
C VAL A 36 -0.50 0.10 -12.61
N ASN A 37 -0.31 -1.19 -12.89
CA ASN A 37 -0.30 -1.71 -14.25
C ASN A 37 -1.68 -1.54 -14.94
N ILE A 38 -1.69 -1.00 -16.16
CA ILE A 38 -2.87 -0.88 -17.02
C ILE A 38 -2.99 -2.16 -17.85
N PRO A 39 -4.12 -2.91 -17.76
CA PRO A 39 -4.35 -4.10 -18.57
C PRO A 39 -4.22 -3.82 -20.07
N LYS A 40 -3.67 -4.76 -20.85
CA LYS A 40 -3.45 -4.59 -22.30
C LYS A 40 -4.71 -4.16 -23.06
N THR A 41 -5.88 -4.66 -22.67
CA THR A 41 -7.18 -4.33 -23.28
C THR A 41 -7.62 -2.88 -23.04
N GLN A 42 -7.08 -2.22 -22.02
CA GLN A 42 -7.35 -0.82 -21.69
C GLN A 42 -6.25 0.12 -22.21
N ARG A 43 -5.18 -0.41 -22.81
CA ARG A 43 -4.12 0.40 -23.43
C ARG A 43 -4.64 0.85 -24.79
N GLY A 44 -4.87 2.16 -24.94
CA GLY A 44 -5.50 2.72 -26.14
C GLY A 44 -4.76 2.40 -27.44
N GLN A 45 -3.43 2.54 -27.45
CA GLN A 45 -2.60 2.28 -28.64
C GLN A 45 -1.31 1.55 -28.31
N LYS A 46 -0.71 0.91 -29.32
CA LYS A 46 0.63 0.31 -29.23
C LYS A 46 1.64 1.39 -28.85
N GLY A 47 2.45 1.12 -27.82
CA GLY A 47 3.41 2.09 -27.28
C GLY A 47 2.82 3.10 -26.28
N GLY A 48 1.53 2.98 -25.93
CA GLY A 48 0.94 3.78 -24.85
C GLY A 48 1.46 3.41 -23.46
N CYS A 49 1.14 4.24 -22.47
CA CYS A 49 1.50 4.01 -21.08
C CYS A 49 1.05 2.62 -20.59
N ILE A 50 1.96 1.90 -19.95
CA ILE A 50 1.70 0.55 -19.42
C ILE A 50 1.24 0.58 -17.97
N ALA A 51 1.40 1.71 -17.28
CA ALA A 51 1.02 1.88 -15.89
C ALA A 51 0.58 3.32 -15.62
N LYS A 52 -0.13 3.51 -14.51
CA LYS A 52 -0.62 4.80 -14.05
C LYS A 52 -0.36 4.96 -12.56
N ARG A 53 0.17 6.12 -12.18
CA ARG A 53 0.39 6.48 -10.77
C ARG A 53 -0.95 6.75 -10.09
N MET A 54 -1.24 6.02 -9.02
CA MET A 54 -2.48 6.09 -8.24
C MET A 54 -2.16 6.03 -6.74
N ARG A 55 -3.14 6.29 -5.88
CA ARG A 55 -2.96 6.26 -4.43
C ARG A 55 -3.58 5.01 -3.81
N PHE A 56 -2.85 4.31 -2.96
CA PHE A 56 -3.33 3.07 -2.32
C PHE A 56 -4.31 3.34 -1.16
N ILE A 57 -5.43 2.62 -1.11
CA ILE A 57 -6.48 2.75 -0.07
C ILE A 57 -6.73 1.43 0.69
N GLY A 58 -5.96 0.38 0.40
CA GLY A 58 -6.07 -0.89 1.11
C GLY A 58 -6.41 -2.06 0.21
N ILE A 59 -6.74 -3.19 0.82
CA ILE A 59 -6.99 -4.45 0.12
C ILE A 59 -8.50 -4.62 -0.09
N ASP A 60 -8.88 -5.17 -1.24
CA ASP A 60 -10.27 -5.48 -1.54
C ASP A 60 -10.81 -6.62 -0.66
N THR A 61 -12.09 -6.56 -0.31
CA THR A 61 -12.71 -7.57 0.57
C THR A 61 -13.14 -8.82 -0.19
N THR A 62 -13.35 -8.71 -1.50
CA THR A 62 -13.90 -9.78 -2.34
C THR A 62 -12.84 -10.47 -3.20
N SER A 63 -11.69 -9.84 -3.39
CA SER A 63 -10.63 -10.29 -4.27
C SER A 63 -9.24 -10.08 -3.66
N LYS A 64 -8.25 -10.83 -4.12
CA LYS A 64 -6.84 -10.64 -3.75
C LYS A 64 -6.20 -9.46 -4.51
N CYS A 65 -6.91 -8.35 -4.59
CA CYS A 65 -6.49 -7.13 -5.28
C CYS A 65 -6.30 -6.00 -4.27
N SER A 66 -5.35 -5.13 -4.55
CA SER A 66 -5.24 -3.83 -3.91
C SER A 66 -6.21 -2.84 -4.53
N ARG A 67 -6.73 -1.94 -3.71
CA ARG A 67 -7.61 -0.83 -4.08
C ARG A 67 -6.79 0.43 -4.22
N PHE A 68 -6.98 1.11 -5.34
CA PHE A 68 -6.32 2.36 -5.67
C PHE A 68 -7.35 3.42 -6.02
N VAL A 69 -7.02 4.68 -5.78
CA VAL A 69 -7.79 5.82 -6.29
C VAL A 69 -6.97 6.60 -7.30
N ASP A 70 -7.61 6.93 -8.39
CA ASP A 70 -7.07 7.84 -9.40
C ASP A 70 -7.34 9.30 -9.01
N SER A 71 -6.63 10.22 -9.67
CA SER A 71 -6.88 11.68 -9.66
C SER A 71 -8.35 12.08 -9.87
N SER A 72 -9.15 11.27 -10.59
CA SER A 72 -10.59 11.48 -10.79
C SER A 72 -11.48 10.83 -9.72
N HIS A 73 -10.92 10.45 -8.57
CA HIS A 73 -11.61 9.77 -7.47
C HIS A 73 -12.26 8.42 -7.81
N LYS A 74 -11.88 7.80 -8.94
CA LYS A 74 -12.32 6.46 -9.32
C LYS A 74 -11.51 5.40 -8.60
N ILE A 75 -12.21 4.41 -8.05
CA ILE A 75 -11.59 3.23 -7.45
C ILE A 75 -11.20 2.23 -8.54
N VAL A 76 -9.95 1.79 -8.50
CA VAL A 76 -9.38 0.80 -9.40
C VAL A 76 -8.87 -0.37 -8.57
N LEU A 77 -9.21 -1.59 -8.97
CA LEU A 77 -8.70 -2.82 -8.38
C LEU A 77 -7.55 -3.34 -9.24
N SER A 78 -6.40 -3.62 -8.62
CA SER A 78 -5.28 -4.26 -9.31
C SER A 78 -4.49 -5.17 -8.38
N ARG A 79 -3.98 -6.27 -8.94
CA ARG A 79 -3.03 -7.18 -8.27
C ARG A 79 -1.57 -6.80 -8.48
N SER A 80 -1.30 -5.92 -9.44
CA SER A 80 0.05 -5.59 -9.88
C SER A 80 0.24 -4.07 -9.81
N ALA A 81 1.05 -3.67 -8.85
CA ALA A 81 1.48 -2.30 -8.65
C ALA A 81 2.90 -2.30 -8.06
N ILE A 82 3.65 -1.25 -8.34
CA ILE A 82 4.95 -0.98 -7.74
C ILE A 82 4.76 0.21 -6.81
N PHE A 83 5.03 0.03 -5.53
CA PHE A 83 4.76 1.04 -4.50
C PHE A 83 5.97 1.97 -4.29
N GLU A 84 5.69 3.26 -4.18
CA GLU A 84 6.67 4.32 -3.92
C GLU A 84 6.71 4.58 -2.39
N GLU A 85 7.18 3.59 -1.64
CA GLU A 85 7.14 3.58 -0.16
C GLU A 85 8.37 4.15 0.53
N ASP A 86 9.29 4.77 -0.21
CA ASP A 86 10.39 5.56 0.35
C ASP A 86 9.87 6.86 0.99
N ALA A 87 9.12 6.70 2.08
CA ALA A 87 8.74 7.77 2.96
C ALA A 87 9.84 7.91 4.00
N ASP A 88 10.61 9.00 3.89
CA ASP A 88 11.45 9.46 4.98
C ASP A 88 10.54 9.90 6.14
N TRP A 89 10.35 9.03 7.13
CA TRP A 89 9.39 9.25 8.23
C TRP A 89 9.70 10.47 9.08
N SER A 90 10.94 11.00 9.00
CA SER A 90 11.30 12.29 9.58
C SER A 90 10.45 13.46 9.03
N ARG A 91 9.87 13.30 7.83
CA ARG A 91 9.12 14.34 7.09
C ARG A 91 7.64 14.41 7.42
N ILE A 92 7.10 13.44 8.16
CA ILE A 92 5.68 13.46 8.58
C ILE A 92 5.46 14.53 9.67
N HIS A 93 6.52 14.96 10.35
CA HIS A 93 6.46 15.97 11.42
C HIS A 93 6.70 17.39 10.89
N SER A 94 7.11 17.54 9.62
CA SER A 94 7.19 18.84 8.94
C SER A 94 5.89 19.11 8.19
N ASN A 95 5.18 20.16 8.59
CA ASN A 95 3.94 20.66 7.95
C ASN A 95 4.13 21.20 6.50
N ASP A 96 5.15 20.74 5.78
CA ASP A 96 5.53 21.35 4.51
C ASP A 96 4.80 20.69 3.34
N THR A 97 3.80 21.40 2.81
CA THR A 97 3.01 21.03 1.62
C THR A 97 3.80 21.28 0.32
N GLY A 98 5.05 20.84 0.28
CA GLY A 98 5.92 20.92 -0.88
C GLY A 98 5.92 19.61 -1.65
N VAL A 99 5.64 19.70 -2.95
CA VAL A 99 5.75 18.62 -3.94
C VAL A 99 7.16 18.00 -3.87
N TYR A 100 7.36 16.81 -4.45
CA TYR A 100 8.53 16.41 -5.27
C TYR A 100 9.06 14.99 -5.03
N PHE A 101 9.40 14.38 -6.17
CA PHE A 101 9.89 13.04 -6.42
C PHE A 101 11.29 12.80 -5.83
N SER A 102 11.60 11.53 -5.50
CA SER A 102 12.96 11.14 -5.14
C SER A 102 13.83 10.84 -6.38
N LYS A 103 15.14 10.94 -6.16
CA LYS A 103 16.24 10.80 -7.13
C LYS A 103 16.47 9.36 -7.57
#